data_AF-A0A6J1DDZ5-F1
#
_entry.id   AF-A0A6J1DDZ5-F1
#
_cell.length_a   1.000
_cell.length_b   1.000
_cell.length_c   1.000
_cell.angle_alpha   90.00
_cell.angle_beta   90.00
_cell.angle_gamma   90.00
#
_symmetry.space_group_name_H-M   'P 1'
#
loop_
_entity.id
_entity.type
_entity.pdbx_description
1 polymer ?
#
loop_
_entity_poly.entity_id
_entity_poly.type
_entity_poly.pdbx_seq_one_letter_code
_entity_poly.pdbx_strand_id
1 'polypeptide(L)'
;MEYYCVSSTDAKGIGIGKVKWQRRGRRGGRHGGGSVQMKMRKLQRLIPGGRGLKPDRLFLKTADYIMQLRSQVNVLQALSKIYEPTLISKY
;
A
#
# COMPACT_ATOMS: atom_id res chain seq x y z
N MET A 1 48.74 -10.68 -50.78
CA MET A 1 50.05 -10.52 -50.14
C MET A 1 50.15 -9.06 -49.74
N GLU A 2 49.99 -8.67 -48.48
CA GLU A 2 50.96 -8.79 -47.37
C GLU A 2 51.12 -7.33 -46.85
N TYR A 3 51.10 -6.92 -45.58
CA TYR A 3 51.20 -7.54 -44.26
C TYR A 3 50.46 -6.64 -43.25
N TYR A 4 50.06 -7.21 -42.10
CA TYR A 4 49.81 -6.44 -40.89
C TYR A 4 51.11 -5.81 -40.38
N CYS A 5 51.04 -4.59 -39.86
CA CYS A 5 52.01 -4.08 -38.89
C CYS A 5 51.24 -3.62 -37.64
N VAL A 6 51.64 -4.15 -36.49
CA VAL A 6 51.10 -3.87 -35.15
C VAL A 6 52.08 -2.99 -34.38
N SER A 7 51.54 -2.18 -33.45
CA SER A 7 52.15 -1.51 -32.27
C SER A 7 51.98 0.01 -32.31
N SER A 8 51.09 0.59 -31.48
CA SER A 8 51.36 1.16 -30.14
C SER A 8 52.33 2.35 -30.21
N THR A 9 52.02 3.57 -29.78
CA THR A 9 51.16 4.06 -28.69
C THR A 9 50.35 5.27 -29.18
N ASP A 10 49.37 5.84 -28.45
CA ASP A 10 49.60 7.09 -27.71
C ASP A 10 48.33 7.47 -26.93
N ALA A 11 48.50 7.75 -25.65
CA ALA A 11 47.46 8.05 -24.69
C ALA A 11 46.69 9.36 -25.01
N LYS A 12 45.35 9.30 -25.06
CA LYS A 12 44.48 10.47 -24.88
C LYS A 12 43.24 10.12 -24.06
N GLY A 13 43.33 10.46 -22.77
CA GLY A 13 42.25 10.96 -21.92
C GLY A 13 41.02 10.08 -21.72
N ILE A 14 40.92 9.42 -20.56
CA ILE A 14 39.65 8.93 -20.03
C ILE A 14 38.77 10.15 -19.70
N GLY A 15 37.91 10.54 -20.64
CA GLY A 15 36.85 11.51 -20.39
C GLY A 15 35.78 10.85 -19.52
N ILE A 16 35.69 11.25 -18.26
CA ILE A 16 34.60 10.85 -17.36
C ILE A 16 33.31 11.45 -17.92
N GLY A 17 32.56 10.65 -18.67
CA GLY A 17 31.27 11.04 -19.23
C GLY A 17 30.31 11.45 -18.12
N LYS A 18 29.77 12.67 -18.23
CA LYS A 18 28.78 13.27 -17.31
C LYS A 18 27.70 12.26 -16.91
N VAL A 19 27.73 11.81 -15.66
CA VAL A 19 26.58 11.15 -15.04
C VAL A 19 25.45 12.17 -14.93
N LYS A 20 24.49 12.05 -15.85
CA LYS A 20 23.21 12.75 -15.78
C LYS A 20 22.44 12.18 -14.59
N TRP A 21 22.47 12.89 -13.47
CA TRP A 21 21.60 12.65 -12.34
C TRP A 21 20.15 12.82 -12.80
N GLN A 22 19.51 11.71 -13.15
CA GLN A 22 18.06 11.65 -13.23
C GLN A 22 17.54 11.95 -11.84
N ARG A 23 17.06 13.18 -11.65
CA ARG A 23 16.22 13.52 -10.51
C ARG A 23 15.13 12.47 -10.48
N ARG A 24 15.22 11.54 -9.52
CA ARG A 24 14.09 10.76 -9.05
C ARG A 24 13.08 11.79 -8.59
N GLY A 25 12.23 12.21 -9.53
CA GLY A 25 11.07 13.03 -9.28
C GLY A 25 10.25 12.23 -8.30
N ARG A 26 10.42 12.56 -7.02
CA ARG A 26 9.48 12.23 -5.97
C ARG A 26 8.15 12.73 -6.51
N ARG A 27 7.32 11.81 -6.98
CA ARG A 27 5.92 12.07 -7.35
C ARG A 27 5.14 12.34 -6.06
N GLY A 28 5.54 13.38 -5.34
CA GLY A 28 4.70 14.09 -4.40
C GLY A 28 3.85 15.04 -5.23
N GLY A 29 2.54 14.85 -5.20
CA GLY A 29 1.61 15.76 -5.89
C GLY A 29 0.40 15.07 -6.50
N ARG A 30 -0.45 14.44 -5.66
CA ARG A 30 -1.88 14.22 -5.98
C ARG A 30 -2.74 14.39 -4.73
N HIS A 31 -2.57 15.51 -4.03
CA HIS A 31 -3.62 16.03 -3.14
C HIS A 31 -4.67 16.73 -4.02
N GLY A 32 -5.96 16.42 -3.82
CA GLY A 32 -7.07 17.14 -4.47
C GLY A 32 -8.15 16.23 -5.05
N GLY A 33 -8.06 15.88 -6.34
CA GLY A 33 -9.18 15.29 -7.10
C GLY A 33 -9.23 13.76 -7.20
N GLY A 34 -8.15 13.03 -6.88
CA GLY A 34 -8.11 11.55 -6.96
C GLY A 34 -8.63 10.83 -5.71
N SER A 35 -9.20 11.57 -4.75
CA SER A 35 -9.39 11.09 -3.38
C SER A 35 -10.63 10.18 -3.23
N VAL A 36 -11.77 10.56 -3.80
CA VAL A 36 -13.04 9.83 -3.60
C VAL A 36 -13.03 8.50 -4.35
N GLN A 37 -12.66 8.49 -5.63
CA GLN A 37 -12.59 7.24 -6.40
C GLN A 37 -11.55 6.26 -5.83
N MET A 38 -10.41 6.76 -5.33
CA MET A 38 -9.43 5.91 -4.65
C MET A 38 -9.95 5.38 -3.31
N LYS A 39 -10.60 6.22 -2.50
CA LYS A 39 -11.30 5.79 -1.27
C LYS A 39 -12.36 4.75 -1.60
N MET A 40 -13.08 4.92 -2.70
CA MET A 40 -14.11 4.00 -3.15
C MET A 40 -13.53 2.64 -3.54
N ARG A 41 -12.46 2.63 -4.34
CA ARG A 41 -11.72 1.40 -4.68
C ARG A 41 -11.16 0.72 -3.46
N LYS A 42 -10.68 1.48 -2.46
CA LYS A 42 -10.22 0.93 -1.17
C LYS A 42 -11.39 0.29 -0.43
N LEU A 43 -12.53 0.98 -0.32
CA LEU A 43 -13.71 0.45 0.35
C LEU A 43 -14.21 -0.84 -0.32
N GLN A 44 -14.29 -0.88 -1.65
CA GLN A 44 -14.65 -2.08 -2.41
C GLN A 44 -13.75 -3.29 -2.13
N ARG A 45 -12.47 -3.07 -1.78
CA ARG A 45 -11.52 -4.13 -1.42
C ARG A 45 -11.66 -4.57 0.03
N LEU A 46 -12.03 -3.66 0.93
CA LEU A 46 -12.18 -3.93 2.36
C LEU A 46 -13.48 -4.67 2.66
N ILE A 47 -14.57 -4.33 1.97
CA ILE A 47 -15.88 -4.91 2.25
C ILE A 47 -15.97 -6.31 1.59
N PRO A 48 -16.33 -7.36 2.35
CA PRO A 48 -16.52 -8.70 1.80
C PRO A 48 -17.54 -8.69 0.66
N GLY A 49 -17.13 -9.16 -0.52
CA GLY A 49 -17.96 -9.10 -1.73
C GLY A 49 -18.35 -7.68 -2.15
N GLY A 50 -17.50 -6.68 -1.84
CA GLY A 50 -17.68 -5.27 -2.21
C GLY A 50 -17.10 -4.90 -3.58
N ARG A 51 -16.29 -5.78 -4.19
CA ARG A 51 -15.65 -5.53 -5.49
C ARG A 51 -16.69 -5.30 -6.59
N GLY A 52 -16.53 -4.22 -7.35
CA GLY A 52 -17.42 -3.88 -8.47
C GLY A 52 -18.80 -3.34 -8.06
N LEU A 53 -19.11 -3.23 -6.76
CA LEU A 53 -20.39 -2.66 -6.34
C LEU A 53 -20.47 -1.16 -6.65
N LYS A 54 -21.65 -0.75 -7.14
CA LYS A 54 -22.03 0.67 -7.25
C LYS A 54 -22.07 1.32 -5.84
N PRO A 55 -21.87 2.65 -5.76
CA PRO A 55 -21.83 3.36 -4.48
C PRO A 55 -22.96 3.04 -3.51
N ASP A 56 -24.20 3.09 -3.98
CA ASP A 56 -25.38 2.93 -3.13
C ASP A 56 -25.40 1.56 -2.43
N ARG A 57 -25.12 0.50 -3.20
CA ARG A 57 -25.04 -0.87 -2.67
C ARG A 57 -23.80 -1.10 -1.82
N LEU A 58 -22.68 -0.46 -2.18
CA LEU A 58 -21.44 -0.58 -1.42
C LEU A 58 -21.61 0.02 -0.04
N PHE A 59 -22.26 1.18 0.08
CA PHE A 59 -22.50 1.82 1.38
C PHE A 59 -23.48 1.04 2.25
N LEU A 60 -24.56 0.51 1.66
CA LEU A 60 -25.48 -0.36 2.40
C LEU A 60 -24.74 -1.57 2.98
N LYS A 61 -23.99 -2.28 2.13
CA LYS A 61 -23.19 -3.44 2.57
C LYS A 61 -22.09 -3.07 3.57
N THR A 62 -21.56 -1.86 3.47
CA THR A 62 -20.59 -1.33 4.44
C THR A 62 -21.24 -1.15 5.82
N ALA A 63 -22.47 -0.62 5.86
CA ALA A 63 -23.20 -0.43 7.11
C ALA A 63 -23.48 -1.79 7.78
N ASP A 64 -23.98 -2.77 7.02
CA ASP A 64 -24.21 -4.13 7.51
C ASP A 64 -22.93 -4.74 8.09
N TYR A 65 -21.82 -4.60 7.37
CA TYR A 65 -20.54 -5.15 7.81
C TYR A 65 -19.99 -4.47 9.07
N ILE A 66 -20.11 -3.14 9.18
CA ILE A 66 -19.73 -2.41 10.40
C ILE A 66 -20.58 -2.89 11.58
N MET A 67 -21.89 -3.03 11.41
CA MET A 67 -22.78 -3.53 12.46
C MET A 67 -22.39 -4.94 12.90
N GLN A 68 -22.14 -5.85 11.95
CA GLN A 68 -21.69 -7.21 12.24
C GLN A 68 -20.39 -7.21 13.05
N LEU A 69 -19.37 -6.45 12.62
CA LEU A 69 -18.09 -6.37 13.33
C LEU A 69 -18.26 -5.83 14.74
N ARG A 70 -19.07 -4.78 14.92
CA ARG A 70 -19.36 -4.22 16.25
C ARG A 70 -20.02 -5.25 17.16
N SER A 71 -21.02 -5.98 16.65
CA SER A 71 -21.68 -7.04 17.41
C SER A 71 -20.70 -8.15 17.82
N GLN A 72 -19.82 -8.59 16.91
CA GLN A 72 -18.78 -9.59 17.23
C GLN A 72 -17.85 -9.12 18.35
N VAL A 73 -17.36 -7.87 18.26
CA VAL A 73 -16.50 -7.28 19.30
C VAL A 73 -17.25 -7.16 20.63
N ASN A 74 -18.50 -6.69 20.61
CA ASN A 74 -19.30 -6.55 21.83
C ASN A 74 -19.54 -7.89 22.53
N VAL A 75 -19.85 -8.95 21.78
CA VAL A 75 -19.99 -10.30 22.33
C VAL A 75 -18.69 -10.77 22.97
N LEU A 76 -17.56 -10.64 22.25
CA LEU A 76 -16.26 -11.04 22.78
C LEU A 76 -15.88 -10.25 24.05
N GLN A 77 -16.16 -8.96 24.09
CA GLN A 77 -15.93 -8.12 25.28
C GLN A 77 -16.83 -8.53 26.45
N ALA A 78 -18.10 -8.83 26.20
CA ALA A 78 -19.02 -9.29 27.25
C ALA A 78 -18.56 -10.63 27.83
N LEU A 79 -18.18 -11.57 26.97
CA LEU A 79 -17.62 -12.85 27.39
C LEU A 79 -16.30 -12.66 28.16
N SER A 80 -15.38 -11.83 27.66
CA SER A 80 -14.11 -11.52 28.36
C SER A 80 -14.35 -11.03 29.79
N LYS A 81 -15.33 -10.13 29.99
CA LYS A 81 -15.68 -9.64 31.32
C LYS A 81 -16.23 -10.72 32.25
N ILE A 82 -16.97 -11.69 31.69
CA ILE A 82 -17.47 -12.85 32.46
C ILE A 82 -16.31 -13.79 32.84
N TYR A 83 -15.24 -13.86 32.04
CA TYR A 83 -14.06 -14.69 32.32
C TYR A 83 -12.95 -13.97 33.09
N GLU A 84 -13.01 -12.64 33.22
CA GLU A 84 -12.09 -11.85 34.06
C GLU A 84 -12.37 -11.77 35.59
N PRO A 85 -13.42 -12.34 36.22
CA PRO A 85 -13.73 -12.03 37.63
C PRO A 85 -12.81 -12.69 38.66
N THR A 86 -11.79 -13.47 38.28
CA THR A 86 -11.10 -14.37 39.24
C THR A 86 -9.58 -14.45 39.21
N LEU A 87 -8.86 -13.70 38.35
CA LEU A 87 -7.38 -13.77 38.33
C LEU A 87 -6.67 -12.71 39.18
N ILE A 88 -7.39 -11.75 39.77
CA ILE A 88 -6.81 -10.68 40.60
C ILE A 88 -7.12 -10.84 42.10
N SER A 89 -8.09 -11.69 42.47
CA SER A 89 -8.53 -11.86 43.87
C SER A 89 -7.84 -13.01 44.62
N LYS A 90 -6.87 -13.71 44.01
CA LYS A 90 -6.23 -14.91 44.61
C LYS A 90 -4.70 -14.89 44.65
N TYR A 91 -4.08 -13.72 44.52
CA TYR A 91 -2.67 -13.49 44.85
C TYR A 91 -2.55 -12.21 45.66
#